data_AF-A0A7W8LET9-F1
#
_entry.id   AF-A0A7W8LET9-F1
#
_cell.length_a   1.000
_cell.length_b   1.000
_cell.length_c   1.000
_cell.angle_alpha   90.00
_cell.angle_beta   90.00
_cell.angle_gamma   90.00
#
_symmetry.space_group_name_H-M   'P 1'
#
loop_
_entity.id
_entity.type
_entity.pdbx_description
1 polymer ?
#
loop_
_entity_poly.entity_id
_entity_poly.type
_entity_poly.pdbx_seq_one_letter_code
_entity_poly.pdbx_strand_id
1 'polypeptide(L)'
;MIEPVEFLTRIDTACDGYRNEVLTTVNDHDVHISVMNAPYFWHIHPDSDETFIAIDGTLIIDFDDGQVELRRGQMLTVPAGMRHRTRPATERSINLTVERTNATTVRCDSPAA
;
A
#
# COMPACT_ATOMS: atom_id res chain seq x y z
N MET A 1 13.17 -13.39 -22.46
CA MET A 1 12.06 -14.34 -22.25
C MET A 1 11.06 -13.63 -21.36
N ILE A 2 9.75 -13.76 -21.62
CA ILE A 2 8.69 -13.13 -20.81
C ILE A 2 8.27 -14.19 -19.79
N GLU A 3 8.52 -13.95 -18.50
CA GLU A 3 8.29 -14.91 -17.42
C GLU A 3 7.22 -14.41 -16.44
N PRO A 4 6.43 -15.31 -15.83
CA PRO A 4 5.50 -14.94 -14.76
C PRO A 4 6.26 -14.52 -13.49
N VAL A 5 5.67 -13.61 -12.72
CA VAL A 5 6.16 -13.21 -11.39
C VAL A 5 5.35 -13.92 -10.32
N GLU A 6 5.95 -14.89 -9.65
CA GLU A 6 5.37 -15.60 -8.50
C GLU A 6 5.44 -14.74 -7.22
N PHE A 7 4.61 -13.69 -7.14
CA PHE A 7 4.71 -12.67 -6.10
C PHE A 7 4.37 -13.18 -4.69
N LEU A 8 3.60 -14.26 -4.56
CA LEU A 8 3.30 -14.85 -3.24
C LEU A 8 4.55 -15.37 -2.54
N THR A 9 5.60 -15.76 -3.28
CA THR A 9 6.88 -16.15 -2.69
C THR A 9 7.58 -14.99 -1.95
N ARG A 10 7.19 -13.75 -2.25
CA ARG A 10 7.75 -12.56 -1.60
C ARG A 10 7.17 -12.35 -0.22
N ILE A 11 6.04 -12.95 0.14
CA ILE A 11 5.32 -12.60 1.37
C ILE A 11 5.87 -13.28 2.63
N ASP A 12 6.57 -14.41 2.50
CA ASP A 12 7.03 -15.25 3.63
C ASP A 12 8.24 -14.67 4.38
N THR A 13 8.79 -13.56 3.92
CA THR A 13 9.89 -12.89 4.61
C THR A 13 9.36 -12.21 5.87
N ALA A 14 9.85 -12.64 7.03
CA ALA A 14 9.64 -11.93 8.29
C ALA A 14 10.09 -10.46 8.11
N CYS A 15 9.20 -9.54 8.46
CA CYS A 15 9.45 -8.10 8.39
C CYS A 15 9.11 -7.51 9.76
N ASP A 16 10.05 -6.74 10.31
CA ASP A 16 9.76 -5.86 11.43
C ASP A 16 9.40 -4.48 10.85
N GLY A 17 8.11 -4.13 10.90
CA GLY A 17 7.60 -2.87 10.36
C GLY A 17 6.91 -2.98 9.00
N TYR A 18 7.43 -2.28 8.00
CA TYR A 18 6.83 -2.16 6.66
C TYR A 18 7.85 -2.46 5.58
N ARG A 19 7.52 -3.37 4.66
CA ARG A 19 8.33 -3.66 3.47
C ARG A 19 7.48 -3.46 2.22
N ASN A 20 8.03 -2.74 1.25
CA ASN A 20 7.45 -2.50 -0.06
C ASN A 20 8.48 -2.85 -1.15
N GLU A 21 8.11 -3.70 -2.10
CA GLU A 21 9.01 -4.16 -3.17
C GLU A 21 8.30 -4.07 -4.53
N VAL A 22 8.96 -3.48 -5.53
CA VAL A 22 8.48 -3.46 -6.91
C VAL A 22 8.57 -4.87 -7.51
N LEU A 23 7.44 -5.41 -7.96
CA LEU A 23 7.35 -6.70 -8.63
C LEU A 23 7.55 -6.58 -10.15
N THR A 24 6.95 -5.55 -10.75
CA THR A 24 6.98 -5.28 -12.19
C THR A 24 6.54 -3.86 -12.47
N THR A 25 6.74 -3.41 -13.71
CA THR A 25 6.35 -2.09 -14.20
C THR A 25 5.41 -2.24 -15.39
N VAL A 26 4.30 -1.50 -15.39
CA VAL A 26 3.33 -1.40 -16.49
C VAL A 26 3.31 0.05 -16.96
N ASN A 27 3.85 0.31 -18.16
CA ASN A 27 4.07 1.67 -18.68
C ASN A 27 4.96 2.49 -17.73
N ASP A 28 4.39 3.52 -17.11
CA ASP A 28 5.01 4.42 -16.12
C ASP A 28 4.49 4.18 -14.69
N HIS A 29 3.91 3.02 -14.43
CA HIS A 29 3.42 2.60 -13.12
C HIS A 29 4.13 1.35 -12.64
N ASP A 30 4.37 1.26 -11.34
CA ASP A 30 4.91 0.08 -10.69
C ASP A 30 3.80 -0.69 -9.99
N VAL A 31 3.92 -2.02 -10.00
CA VAL A 31 3.12 -2.92 -9.16
C VAL A 31 4.01 -3.40 -8.04
N HIS A 32 3.63 -3.10 -6.81
CA HIS A 32 4.38 -3.44 -5.62
C HIS A 32 3.69 -4.56 -4.85
N ILE A 33 4.48 -5.29 -4.06
CA ILE A 33 3.99 -6.10 -2.95
C ILE A 33 4.40 -5.43 -1.64
N SER A 34 3.42 -5.21 -0.78
CA SER A 34 3.61 -4.67 0.56
C SER A 34 3.29 -5.73 1.62
N VAL A 35 4.22 -5.93 2.56
CA VAL A 35 3.99 -6.72 3.78
C VAL A 35 4.08 -5.75 4.96
N MET A 36 2.99 -5.61 5.70
CA MET A 36 2.88 -4.66 6.80
C MET A 36 2.68 -5.40 8.13
N ASN A 37 3.55 -5.14 9.08
CA ASN A 37 3.46 -5.53 10.49
C ASN A 37 3.37 -4.31 11.43
N ALA A 38 3.55 -3.11 10.89
CA ALA A 38 3.33 -1.84 11.57
C ALA A 38 2.65 -0.83 10.63
N PRO A 39 2.05 0.24 11.17
CA PRO A 39 1.54 1.35 10.35
C PRO A 39 2.64 2.00 9.51
N TYR A 40 2.28 2.40 8.29
CA TYR A 40 3.07 3.39 7.56
C TYR A 40 2.84 4.78 8.18
N PHE A 41 3.62 5.79 7.77
CA PHE A 41 3.39 7.15 8.23
C PHE A 41 2.24 7.81 7.45
N TRP A 42 1.64 8.85 8.04
CA TRP A 42 0.69 9.69 7.31
C TRP A 42 1.38 10.43 6.17
N HIS A 43 0.82 10.36 4.98
CA HIS A 43 1.45 10.91 3.78
C HIS A 43 0.43 11.32 2.72
N ILE A 44 0.93 12.03 1.71
CA ILE A 44 0.20 12.46 0.50
C ILE A 44 1.07 12.14 -0.72
N HIS A 45 0.44 11.63 -1.77
CA HIS A 45 1.02 11.55 -3.12
C HIS A 45 0.44 12.67 -3.99
N PRO A 46 1.15 13.78 -4.27
CA PRO A 46 0.58 14.91 -5.03
C PRO A 46 0.45 14.64 -6.53
N ASP A 47 1.14 13.64 -7.06
CA ASP A 47 1.33 13.39 -8.49
C ASP A 47 0.99 11.96 -8.95
N SER A 48 0.40 11.16 -8.06
CA SER A 48 -0.03 9.79 -8.34
C SER A 48 -1.28 9.43 -7.54
N ASP A 49 -2.25 8.83 -8.23
CA ASP A 49 -3.23 7.98 -7.54
C ASP A 49 -2.51 6.71 -7.05
N GLU A 50 -3.02 6.11 -5.98
CA GLU A 50 -2.47 4.88 -5.41
C GLU A 50 -3.59 3.86 -5.21
N THR A 51 -3.49 2.71 -5.88
CA THR A 51 -4.47 1.63 -5.75
C THR A 51 -3.95 0.53 -4.87
N PHE A 52 -4.70 0.19 -3.82
CA PHE A 52 -4.43 -0.92 -2.92
C PHE A 52 -5.31 -2.12 -3.25
N ILE A 53 -4.74 -3.32 -3.25
CA ILE A 53 -5.46 -4.59 -3.45
C ILE A 53 -5.10 -5.52 -2.30
N ALA A 54 -6.04 -5.82 -1.41
CA ALA A 54 -5.79 -6.65 -0.25
C ALA A 54 -5.66 -8.14 -0.65
N ILE A 55 -4.53 -8.76 -0.28
CA ILE A 55 -4.19 -10.15 -0.63
C ILE A 55 -4.37 -11.08 0.56
N ASP A 56 -3.96 -10.64 1.76
CA ASP A 56 -4.07 -11.40 3.00
C ASP A 56 -4.16 -10.47 4.21
N GLY A 57 -4.82 -10.94 5.27
CA GLY A 57 -5.22 -10.09 6.39
C GLY A 57 -6.22 -9.00 5.99
N THR A 58 -6.29 -7.95 6.82
CA THR A 58 -7.11 -6.76 6.56
C THR A 58 -6.21 -5.53 6.60
N LEU A 59 -6.17 -4.79 5.49
CA LEU A 59 -5.50 -3.50 5.40
C LEU A 59 -6.49 -2.42 5.84
N ILE A 60 -6.08 -1.53 6.74
CA ILE A 60 -6.84 -0.33 7.06
C ILE A 60 -6.18 0.86 6.39
N ILE A 61 -7.01 1.67 5.73
CA ILE A 61 -6.60 2.95 5.14
C ILE A 61 -7.32 4.03 5.94
N ASP A 62 -6.55 4.76 6.75
CA ASP A 62 -7.03 5.92 7.50
C ASP A 62 -7.01 7.15 6.60
N PHE A 63 -8.06 7.95 6.70
CA PHE A 63 -8.25 9.26 6.07
C PHE A 63 -8.56 10.30 7.16
N ASP A 64 -8.66 11.56 6.77
CA ASP A 64 -8.98 12.65 7.71
C ASP A 64 -10.36 12.52 8.34
N ASP A 65 -11.32 11.95 7.63
CA ASP A 65 -12.74 11.85 8.00
C ASP A 65 -13.18 10.43 8.38
N GLY A 66 -12.25 9.48 8.49
CA GLY A 66 -12.55 8.11 8.89
C GLY A 66 -11.52 7.10 8.43
N GLN A 67 -11.94 5.84 8.36
CA GLN A 67 -11.09 4.75 7.90
C GLN A 67 -11.90 3.78 7.03
N VAL A 68 -11.22 3.11 6.11
CA VAL A 68 -11.77 2.01 5.32
C VAL A 68 -11.02 0.73 5.64
N GLU A 69 -11.76 -0.35 5.91
CA GLU A 69 -11.20 -1.70 6.01
C GLU A 69 -11.24 -2.39 4.64
N LEU A 70 -10.07 -2.77 4.13
CA LEU A 70 -9.89 -3.50 2.90
C LEU A 70 -9.54 -4.96 3.23
N ARG A 71 -10.51 -5.85 3.03
CA ARG A 71 -10.38 -7.30 3.26
C ARG A 71 -9.90 -7.99 1.99
N ARG A 72 -9.35 -9.19 2.14
CA ARG A 72 -8.87 -10.03 1.02
C ARG A 72 -9.81 -10.03 -0.19
N GLY A 73 -9.26 -9.71 -1.36
CA GLY A 73 -9.98 -9.65 -2.63
C GLY A 73 -10.66 -8.31 -2.91
N GLN A 74 -10.58 -7.35 -2.00
CA GLN A 74 -11.09 -5.98 -2.19
C GLN A 74 -9.97 -5.06 -2.67
N MET A 75 -10.35 -4.01 -3.38
CA MET A 75 -9.44 -2.94 -3.83
C MET A 75 -10.05 -1.56 -3.59
N LEU A 76 -9.19 -0.57 -3.39
CA LEU A 76 -9.54 0.84 -3.24
C LEU A 76 -8.44 1.68 -3.88
N THR A 77 -8.84 2.71 -4.63
CA THR A 77 -7.92 3.73 -5.14
C THR A 77 -8.03 4.98 -4.27
N VAL A 78 -6.89 5.44 -3.74
CA VAL A 78 -6.74 6.73 -3.09
C VAL A 78 -6.32 7.75 -4.15
N PRO A 79 -7.12 8.80 -4.41
CA PRO A 79 -6.75 9.81 -5.38
C PRO A 79 -5.52 10.62 -4.98
N ALA A 80 -4.77 11.09 -5.98
CA ALA A 80 -3.66 12.02 -5.80
C ALA A 80 -4.09 13.25 -4.96
N GLY A 81 -3.21 13.68 -4.06
CA GLY A 81 -3.45 14.78 -3.14
C GLY A 81 -4.24 14.42 -1.88
N MET A 82 -4.78 13.20 -1.78
CA MET A 82 -5.50 12.75 -0.59
C MET A 82 -4.54 12.24 0.48
N ARG A 83 -4.59 12.87 1.65
CA ARG A 83 -3.83 12.44 2.82
C ARG A 83 -4.39 11.13 3.35
N HIS A 84 -3.51 10.18 3.59
CA HIS A 84 -3.91 8.88 4.14
C HIS A 84 -2.77 8.19 4.90
N ARG A 85 -3.11 7.10 5.59
CA ARG A 85 -2.16 6.19 6.23
C ARG A 85 -2.64 4.75 6.12
N THR A 86 -1.76 3.85 5.69
CA THR A 86 -2.00 2.40 5.68
C THR A 86 -1.52 1.75 6.96
N ARG A 87 -2.24 0.74 7.45
CA ARG A 87 -1.83 -0.10 8.59
C ARG A 87 -2.51 -1.46 8.59
N PRO A 88 -1.91 -2.49 9.20
CA PRO A 88 -2.62 -3.75 9.43
C PRO A 88 -3.75 -3.56 10.46
N ALA A 89 -4.87 -4.25 10.29
CA ALA A 89 -5.94 -4.29 11.29
C ALA A 89 -5.56 -5.08 12.56
N THR A 90 -4.67 -6.05 12.41
CA THR A 90 -4.12 -6.88 13.48
C THR A 90 -2.59 -6.85 13.42
N GLU A 91 -1.91 -7.98 13.57
CA GLU A 91 -0.45 -8.08 13.54
C GLU A 91 0.13 -7.98 12.13
N ARG A 92 -0.65 -8.29 11.08
CA ARG A 92 -0.14 -8.36 9.71
C ARG A 92 -1.21 -8.12 8.64
N SER A 93 -0.82 -7.44 7.56
CA SER A 93 -1.57 -7.35 6.31
C SER A 93 -0.64 -7.44 5.11
N ILE A 94 -1.15 -7.96 4.00
CA ILE A 94 -0.45 -8.01 2.71
C ILE A 94 -1.35 -7.40 1.64
N ASN A 95 -0.81 -6.50 0.85
CA ASN A 95 -1.49 -5.91 -0.29
C ASN A 95 -0.56 -5.78 -1.49
N LEU A 96 -1.15 -5.76 -2.68
CA LEU A 96 -0.49 -5.15 -3.83
C LEU A 96 -0.78 -3.66 -3.83
N THR A 97 0.15 -2.87 -4.37
CA THR A 97 -0.04 -1.45 -4.64
C THR A 97 0.25 -1.18 -6.10
N VAL A 98 -0.54 -0.32 -6.75
CA VAL A 98 -0.24 0.22 -8.07
C VAL A 98 -0.19 1.74 -7.97
N GLU A 99 0.95 2.31 -8.31
CA GLU A 99 1.18 3.75 -8.33
C GLU A 99 2.17 4.10 -9.45
N ARG A 100 2.28 5.39 -9.76
CA ARG A 100 3.25 5.89 -10.73
C ARG A 100 4.66 5.55 -10.26
N THR A 101 5.53 5.11 -11.17
CA THR A 101 6.95 4.90 -10.89
C THR A 101 7.58 6.18 -10.36
N ASN A 102 8.25 6.09 -9.20
CA ASN A 102 8.79 7.24 -8.45
C ASN A 102 7.75 8.30 -8.07
N ALA A 103 6.50 7.89 -7.76
CA ALA A 103 5.51 8.78 -7.19
C ALA A 103 6.09 9.56 -6.00
N THR A 104 5.77 10.85 -5.92
CA THR A 104 6.26 11.69 -4.83
C THR A 104 5.52 11.31 -3.55
N THR A 105 6.22 10.88 -2.50
CA THR A 105 5.61 10.66 -1.18
C THR A 105 6.00 11.78 -0.22
N VAL A 106 5.03 12.60 0.19
CA VAL A 106 5.25 13.67 1.17
C VAL A 106 4.73 13.21 2.52
N ARG A 107 5.62 13.04 3.50
CA ARG A 107 5.24 12.78 4.89
C ARG A 107 4.54 13.99 5.47
N CYS A 108 3.47 13.76 6.23
CA CYS A 108 2.72 14.79 6.93
C CYS A 108 2.36 14.35 8.36
N ASP A 109 1.95 15.31 9.18
CA ASP A 109 1.49 15.04 10.54
C ASP A 109 0.12 14.33 10.52
N SER A 110 -0.11 13.51 11.55
CA SER A 110 -1.44 12.94 11.80
C SER A 110 -2.47 14.05 12.00
N PRO A 111 -3.73 13.84 11.58
CA PRO A 111 -4.82 14.76 11.91
C PRO A 111 -4.89 15.03 13.41
N ALA A 112 -5.29 16.24 13.80
CA ALA A 112 -5.60 16.55 15.18
C ALA A 112 -6.79 15.69 15.63
N ALA A 113 -6.72 15.18 16.87
CA ALA A 113 -7.78 14.38 17.49
C ALA A 113 -9.05 15.19 17.78
#